data_AF-A0A6U4ICV8-F1
#
_entry.id   AF-A0A6U4ICV8-F1
#
_cell.length_a   1.000
_cell.length_b   1.000
_cell.length_c   1.000
_cell.angle_alpha   90.00
_cell.angle_beta   90.00
_cell.angle_gamma   90.00
#
_symmetry.space_group_name_H-M   'P 1'
#
loop_
_entity.id
_entity.type
_entity.pdbx_description
1 polymer ?
#
loop_
_entity_poly.entity_id
_entity_poly.type
_entity_poly.pdbx_seq_one_letter_code
_entity_poly.pdbx_strand_id
1 'polypeptide(L)'
;IFFRENLPLLYAHFQREDVSSDQFYIDWVLTLFSRALPLDVAARIWDSYLLFGEVFAIKAGLGILRVFAPVLCTMEFEEILRLLQRLPSDKPNFATLLFDAVRDIRVSPQRLTAMVSDDADGEHIRANINGCAHM
;
A
#
# COMPACT_ATOMS: atom_id res chain seq x y z
N ILE A 1 1.08 2.99 -9.07
CA ILE A 1 2.41 3.22 -9.70
C ILE A 1 3.54 2.47 -8.98
N PHE A 2 3.79 2.75 -7.69
CA PHE A 2 4.92 2.16 -6.94
C PHE A 2 4.94 0.62 -6.88
N PHE A 3 3.76 -0.02 -6.87
CA PHE A 3 3.65 -1.49 -6.86
C PHE A 3 4.25 -2.11 -8.13
N ARG A 4 3.85 -1.64 -9.31
CA ARG A 4 4.37 -2.11 -10.61
C ARG A 4 5.89 -1.94 -10.72
N GLU A 5 6.43 -0.82 -10.21
CA GLU A 5 7.86 -0.52 -10.30
C GLU A 5 8.72 -1.40 -9.38
N ASN A 6 8.23 -1.71 -8.17
CA ASN A 6 9.01 -2.47 -7.19
C ASN A 6 8.79 -4.00 -7.30
N LEU A 7 7.60 -4.44 -7.72
CA LEU A 7 7.20 -5.85 -7.75
C LEU A 7 6.46 -6.18 -9.06
N PRO A 8 7.09 -6.04 -10.23
CA PRO A 8 6.42 -6.14 -11.52
C PRO A 8 5.75 -7.49 -11.78
N LEU A 9 6.37 -8.59 -11.33
CA LEU A 9 5.81 -9.94 -11.49
C LEU A 9 4.54 -10.14 -10.64
N LEU A 10 4.60 -9.74 -9.36
CA LEU A 10 3.44 -9.84 -8.47
C LEU A 10 2.32 -8.89 -8.90
N TYR A 11 2.66 -7.70 -9.39
CA TYR A 11 1.70 -6.77 -9.96
C TYR A 11 0.98 -7.38 -11.17
N ALA A 12 1.72 -7.99 -12.11
CA ALA A 12 1.11 -8.66 -13.26
C ALA A 12 0.18 -9.82 -12.84
N HIS A 13 0.55 -10.58 -11.81
CA HIS A 13 -0.32 -11.60 -11.23
C HIS A 13 -1.60 -11.01 -10.65
N PHE A 14 -1.50 -9.93 -9.86
CA PHE A 14 -2.66 -9.25 -9.28
C PHE A 14 -3.59 -8.68 -10.37
N GLN A 15 -3.05 -8.18 -11.48
CA GLN A 15 -3.86 -7.76 -12.63
C GLN A 15 -4.61 -8.93 -13.29
N ARG A 16 -3.99 -10.12 -13.36
CA ARG A 16 -4.62 -11.32 -13.91
C ARG A 16 -5.75 -11.84 -12.99
N GLU A 17 -5.55 -11.72 -11.69
CA GLU A 17 -6.52 -12.14 -10.66
C GLU A 17 -7.54 -11.04 -10.30
N ASP A 18 -7.56 -9.90 -11.01
CA ASP A 18 -8.44 -8.75 -10.74
C ASP A 18 -8.37 -8.22 -9.28
N VAL A 19 -7.16 -8.23 -8.70
CA VAL A 19 -6.88 -7.70 -7.37
C VAL A 19 -6.34 -6.27 -7.49
N SER A 20 -7.11 -5.31 -7.00
CA SER A 20 -6.69 -3.90 -6.83
C SER A 20 -6.09 -3.65 -5.45
N SER A 21 -5.16 -2.70 -5.37
CA SER A 21 -4.59 -2.24 -4.08
C SER A 21 -5.65 -1.69 -3.14
N ASP A 22 -6.73 -1.09 -3.64
CA ASP A 22 -7.75 -0.44 -2.80
C ASP A 22 -8.50 -1.46 -1.92
N GLN A 23 -8.54 -2.73 -2.33
CA GLN A 23 -9.23 -3.80 -1.61
C GLN A 23 -8.53 -4.22 -0.31
N PHE A 24 -7.25 -3.91 -0.15
CA PHE A 24 -6.47 -4.30 1.04
C PHE A 24 -5.66 -3.15 1.64
N TYR A 25 -5.14 -2.23 0.81
CA TYR A 25 -4.18 -1.23 1.25
C TYR A 25 -4.82 -0.09 2.06
N ILE A 26 -6.04 0.32 1.70
CA ILE A 26 -6.79 1.34 2.46
C ILE A 26 -6.98 0.88 3.90
N ASP A 27 -7.37 -0.38 4.08
CA ASP A 27 -7.57 -0.98 5.40
C ASP A 27 -6.27 -1.02 6.23
N TRP A 28 -5.15 -1.36 5.58
CA TRP A 28 -3.84 -1.33 6.20
C TRP A 28 -3.45 0.07 6.65
N VAL A 29 -3.62 1.10 5.83
CA VAL A 29 -3.24 2.47 6.20
C VAL A 29 -4.15 3.02 7.30
N LEU A 30 -5.47 2.85 7.17
CA LEU A 30 -6.44 3.37 8.15
C LEU A 30 -6.27 2.76 9.54
N THR A 31 -5.77 1.53 9.63
CA THR A 31 -5.48 0.88 10.92
C THR A 31 -4.01 0.86 11.27
N LEU A 32 -3.18 1.59 10.52
CA LEU A 32 -1.73 1.59 10.68
C LEU A 32 -1.19 0.16 10.82
N PHE A 33 -1.67 -0.75 9.97
CA PHE A 33 -1.29 -2.16 9.88
C PHE A 33 -1.66 -3.04 11.08
N SER A 34 -2.30 -2.49 12.13
CA SER A 34 -2.60 -3.23 13.37
C SER A 34 -3.64 -4.33 13.23
N ARG A 35 -4.54 -4.26 12.23
CA ARG A 35 -5.49 -5.35 11.96
C ARG A 35 -4.82 -6.50 11.22
N ALA A 36 -3.93 -6.19 10.29
CA ALA A 36 -3.31 -7.17 9.41
C ALA A 36 -2.10 -7.88 10.05
N LEU A 37 -1.41 -7.22 10.98
CA LEU A 37 -0.14 -7.67 11.56
C LEU A 37 -0.21 -7.90 13.08
N PRO A 38 0.66 -8.77 13.63
CA PRO A 38 0.96 -8.79 15.05
C PRO A 38 1.37 -7.40 15.58
N LEU A 39 0.91 -7.07 16.79
CA LEU A 39 1.08 -5.73 17.37
C LEU A 39 2.55 -5.32 17.53
N ASP A 40 3.43 -6.26 17.86
CA ASP A 40 4.87 -6.02 18.00
C ASP A 40 5.52 -5.58 16.67
N VAL A 41 5.05 -6.14 15.54
CA VAL A 41 5.50 -5.72 14.21
C VAL A 41 4.86 -4.41 13.79
N ALA A 42 3.55 -4.25 14.03
CA ALA A 42 2.84 -3.00 13.76
C ALA A 42 3.46 -1.81 14.50
N ALA A 43 3.81 -1.98 15.79
CA ALA A 43 4.46 -0.94 16.59
C ALA A 43 5.79 -0.49 15.98
N ARG A 44 6.60 -1.41 15.44
CA ARG A 44 7.85 -1.05 14.75
C ARG A 44 7.59 -0.26 13.46
N ILE A 45 6.53 -0.59 12.73
CA ILE A 45 6.11 0.20 11.56
C ILE A 45 5.71 1.61 12.02
N TRP A 46 5.01 1.74 13.15
CA TRP A 46 4.61 3.04 13.71
C TRP A 46 5.81 3.92 14.05
N ASP A 47 6.85 3.37 14.68
CA ASP A 47 8.06 4.13 15.02
C ASP A 47 8.68 4.79 13.79
N SER A 48 8.71 4.06 12.67
CA SER A 48 9.25 4.55 11.41
C SER A 48 8.25 5.44 10.65
N TYR A 49 6.95 5.13 10.71
CA TYR A 49 5.90 5.95 10.11
C TYR A 49 5.83 7.34 10.75
N LEU A 50 5.94 7.43 12.08
CA LEU A 50 5.94 8.70 12.80
C LEU A 50 7.17 9.57 12.45
N LEU A 51 8.28 8.95 12.04
CA LEU A 51 9.50 9.65 11.64
C LEU A 51 9.52 10.05 10.15
N PHE A 52 9.01 9.18 9.26
CA PHE A 52 9.17 9.30 7.81
C PHE A 52 7.84 9.58 7.06
N GLY A 53 6.71 9.54 7.77
CA GLY A 53 5.38 9.82 7.24
C GLY A 53 4.83 8.79 6.26
N GLU A 54 3.91 9.24 5.42
CA GLU A 54 3.14 8.42 4.46
C GLU A 54 4.00 7.63 3.47
N VAL A 55 5.15 8.19 3.07
CA VAL A 55 6.11 7.47 2.22
C VAL A 55 6.48 6.13 2.85
N PHE A 56 6.66 6.10 4.17
CA PHE A 56 6.99 4.87 4.86
C PHE A 56 5.84 3.86 4.88
N ALA A 57 4.58 4.31 4.97
CA ALA A 57 3.43 3.41 4.88
C ALA A 57 3.40 2.67 3.53
N ILE A 58 3.70 3.38 2.43
CA ILE A 58 3.80 2.77 1.09
C ILE A 58 4.95 1.76 1.06
N LYS A 59 6.11 2.12 1.60
CA LYS A 59 7.26 1.20 1.67
C LYS A 59 6.94 -0.03 2.52
N ALA A 60 6.24 0.12 3.64
CA ALA A 60 5.81 -0.97 4.50
C ALA A 60 4.84 -1.90 3.77
N GLY A 61 3.81 -1.37 3.11
CA GLY A 61 2.87 -2.16 2.32
C GLY A 61 3.56 -2.97 1.21
N LEU A 62 4.47 -2.34 0.45
CA LEU A 62 5.24 -3.03 -0.57
C LEU A 62 6.25 -4.03 0.01
N GLY A 63 6.82 -3.75 1.18
CA GLY A 63 7.68 -4.67 1.92
C GLY A 63 6.95 -5.94 2.33
N ILE A 64 5.72 -5.80 2.85
CA ILE A 64 4.83 -6.93 3.18
C ILE A 64 4.57 -7.76 1.92
N LEU A 65 4.13 -7.13 0.84
CA LEU A 65 3.86 -7.83 -0.43
C LEU A 65 5.11 -8.56 -0.95
N ARG A 66 6.31 -7.98 -0.81
CA ARG A 66 7.57 -8.64 -1.19
C ARG A 66 7.85 -9.89 -0.36
N VAL A 67 7.64 -9.84 0.95
CA VAL A 67 7.86 -10.98 1.84
C VAL A 67 6.90 -12.15 1.53
N PHE A 68 5.67 -11.83 1.12
CA PHE A 68 4.66 -12.83 0.77
C PHE A 68 4.56 -13.12 -0.74
N ALA A 69 5.34 -12.45 -1.60
CA ALA A 69 5.28 -12.64 -3.05
C ALA A 69 5.37 -14.12 -3.50
N PRO A 70 6.23 -14.98 -2.93
CA PRO A 70 6.32 -16.38 -3.36
C PRO A 70 5.01 -17.16 -3.21
N VAL A 71 4.22 -16.86 -2.17
CA VAL A 71 2.93 -17.54 -1.93
C VAL A 71 1.79 -16.82 -2.64
N LEU A 72 1.82 -15.49 -2.70
CA LEU A 72 0.79 -14.71 -3.39
C LEU A 72 0.75 -15.00 -4.89
N CYS A 73 1.89 -15.25 -5.54
CA CYS A 73 1.96 -15.60 -6.96
C CYS A 73 1.34 -16.97 -7.28
N THR A 74 1.02 -17.80 -6.29
CA THR A 74 0.40 -19.11 -6.50
C THR A 74 -1.09 -19.13 -6.14
N MET A 75 -1.62 -18.03 -5.64
CA MET A 75 -2.98 -17.91 -5.13
C MET A 75 -3.93 -17.28 -6.15
N GLU A 76 -5.20 -17.67 -6.08
CA GLU A 76 -6.29 -17.04 -6.83
C GLU A 76 -6.89 -15.87 -6.03
N PHE A 77 -7.71 -15.04 -6.70
CA PHE A 77 -8.36 -13.85 -6.14
C PHE A 77 -8.79 -13.95 -4.66
N GLU A 78 -9.65 -14.92 -4.31
CA GLU A 78 -10.19 -15.04 -2.94
C GLU A 78 -9.11 -15.37 -1.91
N GLU A 79 -8.14 -16.20 -2.28
CA GLU A 79 -7.05 -16.61 -1.41
C GLU A 79 -6.09 -15.45 -1.12
N ILE A 80 -5.81 -14.65 -2.17
CA ILE A 80 -5.03 -13.42 -2.04
C ILE A 80 -5.69 -12.48 -1.03
N LEU A 81 -6.97 -12.15 -1.23
CA LEU A 81 -7.66 -11.21 -0.34
C LEU A 81 -7.75 -11.75 1.09
N ARG A 82 -8.01 -13.04 1.28
CA ARG A 82 -8.06 -13.67 2.60
C ARG A 82 -6.72 -13.59 3.32
N LEU A 83 -5.61 -13.83 2.62
CA LEU A 83 -4.27 -13.72 3.21
C LEU A 83 -3.91 -12.27 3.54
N LEU A 84 -4.26 -11.31 2.67
CA LEU A 84 -3.95 -9.89 2.88
C LEU A 84 -4.80 -9.24 3.98
N GLN A 85 -6.01 -9.74 4.24
CA GLN A 85 -6.83 -9.32 5.37
C GLN A 85 -6.21 -9.71 6.73
N ARG A 86 -5.54 -10.87 6.79
CA ARG A 86 -4.90 -11.35 8.02
C ARG A 86 -3.63 -12.13 7.69
N LEU A 87 -2.50 -11.46 7.86
CA LEU A 87 -1.20 -12.02 7.50
C LEU A 87 -0.78 -13.08 8.53
N PRO A 88 -0.10 -14.16 8.10
CA PRO A 88 0.44 -15.17 9.01
C PRO A 88 1.37 -14.55 10.07
N SER A 89 1.06 -14.80 11.35
CA SER A 89 1.82 -14.29 12.50
C SER A 89 2.97 -15.20 12.91
N ASP A 90 2.99 -16.43 12.42
CA ASP A 90 3.94 -17.49 12.76
C ASP A 90 5.15 -17.56 11.82
N LYS A 91 5.22 -16.69 10.80
CA LYS A 91 6.34 -16.64 9.86
C LYS A 91 7.64 -16.28 10.63
N PRO A 92 8.65 -17.17 10.63
CA PRO A 92 9.89 -16.92 11.37
C PRO A 92 10.61 -15.67 10.86
N ASN A 93 11.15 -14.87 11.78
CA ASN A 93 11.91 -13.65 11.48
C ASN A 93 11.13 -12.64 10.60
N PHE A 94 9.79 -12.67 10.63
CA PHE A 94 8.97 -11.82 9.76
C PHE A 94 9.33 -10.34 9.85
N ALA A 95 9.50 -9.81 11.07
CA ALA A 95 9.87 -8.41 11.25
C ALA A 95 11.23 -8.09 10.59
N THR A 96 12.25 -8.92 10.76
CA THR A 96 13.56 -8.72 10.13
C THR A 96 13.44 -8.72 8.60
N LEU A 97 12.77 -9.73 8.05
CA LEU A 97 12.53 -9.84 6.60
C LEU A 97 11.75 -8.64 6.05
N LEU A 98 10.76 -8.16 6.80
CA LEU A 98 9.98 -6.98 6.43
C LEU A 98 10.86 -5.73 6.36
N PHE A 99 11.66 -5.46 7.39
CA PHE A 99 12.48 -4.24 7.43
C PHE A 99 13.63 -4.28 6.40
N ASP A 100 14.17 -5.46 6.11
CA ASP A 100 15.12 -5.63 4.99
C ASP A 100 14.43 -5.37 3.65
N ALA A 101 13.24 -5.94 3.44
CA ALA A 101 12.45 -5.66 2.24
C ALA A 101 12.07 -4.17 2.14
N VAL A 102 11.73 -3.48 3.22
CA VAL A 102 11.40 -2.04 3.23
C VAL A 102 12.61 -1.19 2.80
N ARG A 103 13.82 -1.57 3.21
CA ARG A 103 15.05 -0.85 2.83
C ARG A 103 15.26 -0.83 1.32
N ASP A 104 14.97 -1.95 0.66
CA ASP A 104 15.15 -2.14 -0.77
C ASP A 104 14.01 -1.53 -1.61
N ILE A 105 12.92 -1.07 -0.99
CA ILE A 105 11.82 -0.43 -1.73
C ILE A 105 12.25 0.98 -2.17
N ARG A 106 12.00 1.28 -3.43
CA ARG A 106 12.23 2.60 -4.02
C ARG A 106 10.91 3.32 -4.18
N VAL A 107 10.73 4.39 -3.41
CA VAL A 107 9.62 5.35 -3.53
C VAL A 107 10.25 6.73 -3.64
N SER A 108 10.07 7.40 -4.77
CA SER A 108 10.54 8.77 -4.98
C SER A 108 9.53 9.76 -4.36
N PRO A 109 9.92 10.58 -3.36
CA PRO A 109 8.99 11.50 -2.67
C PRO A 109 8.28 12.48 -3.60
N GLN A 110 8.97 12.96 -4.64
CA GLN A 110 8.45 13.91 -5.64
C GLN A 110 7.19 13.40 -6.36
N ARG A 111 7.05 12.08 -6.52
CA ARG A 111 5.90 11.47 -7.21
C ARG A 111 4.72 11.21 -6.28
N LEU A 112 4.96 11.10 -4.96
CA LEU A 112 3.88 11.01 -3.99
C LEU A 112 3.15 12.34 -3.88
N THR A 113 3.89 13.45 -3.79
CA THR A 113 3.31 14.80 -3.78
C THR A 113 2.52 15.08 -5.05
N ALA A 114 3.01 14.64 -6.21
CA ALA A 114 2.29 14.77 -7.48
C ALA A 114 0.96 14.00 -7.50
N MET A 115 0.90 12.80 -6.92
CA MET A 115 -0.36 12.04 -6.82
C MET A 115 -1.36 12.72 -5.88
N VAL A 116 -0.90 13.23 -4.73
CA VAL A 116 -1.76 13.95 -3.78
C VAL A 116 -2.22 15.31 -4.34
N SER A 117 -1.39 15.99 -5.14
CA SER A 117 -1.79 17.23 -5.79
C SER A 117 -2.80 17.02 -6.92
N ASP A 118 -2.66 15.94 -7.69
CA ASP A 118 -3.63 15.61 -8.75
C ASP A 118 -5.02 15.29 -8.16
N ASP A 119 -5.08 14.70 -6.97
CA ASP A 119 -6.34 14.50 -6.22
C ASP A 119 -6.89 15.83 -5.63
N ALA A 120 -6.00 16.74 -5.20
CA ALA A 120 -6.39 18.07 -4.70
C ALA A 120 -6.94 19.00 -5.81
N ASP A 121 -6.64 18.70 -7.08
CA ASP A 121 -7.15 19.42 -8.24
C ASP A 121 -8.53 18.92 -8.70
N GLY A 122 -9.07 17.86 -8.08
CA GLY A 122 -10.39 17.29 -8.36
C GLY A 122 -11.59 18.07 -7.80
N GLU A 123 -11.36 19.04 -6.90
CA GLU A 123 -12.41 19.81 -6.19
C GLU A 123 -12.59 21.24 -6.75
N HIS A 124 -12.40 21.44 -8.06
CA HIS A 124 -12.84 22.63 -8.79
C HIS A 124 -14.04 22.26 -9.69
N ILE A 125 -15.24 22.01 -9.18
CA ILE A 125 -16.25 22.98 -8.68
C ILE A 125 -16.35 24.31 -9.47
N ARG A 126 -15.33 24.77 -10.21
CA ARG A 126 -15.39 25.99 -11.05
C ARG A 126 -16.34 25.87 -12.24
N ALA A 127 -16.62 24.66 -12.71
CA ALA A 127 -17.61 24.47 -13.78
C ALA A 127 -19.04 24.81 -13.34
N ASN A 128 -19.35 24.75 -12.04
CA ASN A 128 -20.69 25.07 -11.53
C ASN A 128 -20.87 26.55 -11.16
N ILE A 129 -19.78 27.33 -11.05
CA ILE A 129 -19.84 28.77 -10.73
C ILE A 129 -20.06 29.61 -12.01
N ASN A 130 -19.65 29.10 -13.17
CA ASN A 130 -19.91 29.76 -14.47
C ASN A 130 -21.34 29.53 -14.99
N GLY A 131 -22.15 28.72 -14.30
CA GLY A 131 -23.58 28.52 -14.60
C GLY A 131 -24.53 29.50 -13.90
N CYS A 132 -24.03 30.42 -13.06
CA CYS A 132 -24.90 31.28 -12.23
C CYS A 132 -24.66 32.80 -12.36
N ALA A 133 -23.80 33.27 -13.28
CA ALA A 133 -23.60 34.69 -13.54
C ALA A 133 -23.71 34.98 -15.04
N HIS A 134 -24.94 35.14 -15.54
CA HIS A 134 -25.39 36.04 -16.62
C HIS A 134 -26.79 35.63 -17.09
N MET A 135 -27.76 35.91 -16.22
CA MET A 135 -29.02 36.52 -16.62
C MET A 135 -28.83 38.04 -16.70
#